data_AF-A0A3D2RLJ4-F1
#
_entry.id   AF-A0A3D2RLJ4-F1
#
_cell.length_a   1.000
_cell.length_b   1.000
_cell.length_c   1.000
_cell.angle_alpha   90.00
_cell.angle_beta   90.00
_cell.angle_gamma   90.00
#
_symmetry.space_group_name_H-M   'P 1'
#
loop_
_entity.id
_entity.type
_entity.pdbx_description
1 polymer ?
#
loop_
_entity_poly.entity_id
_entity_poly.type
_entity_poly.pdbx_seq_one_letter_code
_entity_poly.pdbx_strand_id
1 'polypeptide(L)' 'MNDAVTLSRDAHAQNLRDYGAAGRDRERAIGNRGPLVLGEDGKLDPEILHRFREHGFYIFEDVIDPNEIADLRADALE' A
#
# COMPACT_ATOMS: atom_id res chain seq x y z
N MET A 1 -0.18 -38.99 3.61
CA MET A 1 -1.17 -38.61 2.59
C MET A 1 -0.60 -37.37 1.93
N ASN A 2 -0.06 -37.49 0.72
CA ASN A 2 0.53 -36.35 0.01
C ASN A 2 -0.63 -35.56 -0.60
N ASP A 3 -1.01 -34.48 0.06
CA ASP A 3 -1.84 -33.43 -0.55
C ASP A 3 -0.96 -32.70 -1.57
N ALA A 4 -0.78 -33.34 -2.73
CA ALA A 4 -0.30 -32.66 -3.91
C ALA A 4 -1.32 -31.56 -4.21
N VAL A 5 -1.02 -30.34 -3.76
CA VAL A 5 -1.73 -29.12 -4.14
C VAL A 5 -2.00 -29.25 -5.63
N THR A 6 -3.28 -29.34 -6.00
CA THR A 6 -3.66 -29.39 -7.40
C THR A 6 -3.19 -28.09 -8.03
N LEU A 7 -2.09 -28.15 -8.78
CA LEU A 7 -1.47 -27.02 -9.45
C LEU A 7 -2.36 -26.62 -10.63
N SER A 8 -3.48 -25.97 -10.33
CA SER A 8 -4.37 -25.32 -11.29
C SER A 8 -4.10 -23.82 -11.31
N ARG A 9 -4.37 -23.19 -12.45
CA ARG A 9 -4.36 -21.72 -12.59
C ARG A 9 -5.28 -21.06 -11.56
N ASP A 10 -6.45 -21.67 -11.31
CA ASP A 10 -7.43 -21.12 -10.37
C ASP A 10 -6.96 -21.21 -8.93
N ALA A 11 -6.36 -22.35 -8.56
CA ALA A 11 -5.77 -22.55 -7.25
C ALA A 11 -4.58 -21.60 -7.03
N HIS A 12 -3.72 -21.42 -8.03
CA HIS A 12 -2.63 -20.45 -7.97
C HIS A 12 -3.14 -19.00 -7.82
N ALA A 13 -4.15 -18.62 -8.60
CA ALA A 13 -4.75 -17.28 -8.50
C ALA A 13 -5.39 -17.04 -7.14
N GLN A 14 -6.04 -18.05 -6.55
CA GLN A 14 -6.57 -17.96 -5.18
C GLN A 14 -5.45 -17.77 -4.15
N ASN A 15 -4.37 -18.56 -4.25
CA ASN A 15 -3.23 -18.43 -3.35
C ASN A 15 -2.58 -17.04 -3.42
N LEU A 16 -2.50 -16.43 -4.62
CA LEU A 16 -2.00 -15.05 -4.77
C LEU A 16 -2.94 -14.02 -4.12
N ARG A 17 -4.27 -14.21 -4.23
CA ARG A 17 -5.25 -13.35 -3.54
C ARG A 17 -5.08 -13.43 -2.03
N ASP A 18 -4.94 -14.64 -1.50
CA ASP A 18 -4.80 -14.89 -0.06
C ASP A 18 -3.46 -14.35 0.47
N TYR A 19 -2.37 -14.58 -0.27
CA TYR A 19 -1.07 -13.98 0.02
C TYR A 19 -1.16 -12.45 0.07
N GLY A 20 -1.80 -11.84 -0.93
CA GLY A 20 -2.00 -10.39 -0.98
C GLY A 20 -2.86 -9.86 0.17
N ALA A 21 -3.92 -10.56 0.55
CA ALA A 21 -4.75 -10.20 1.70
C ALA A 21 -3.94 -10.23 3.00
N ALA A 22 -3.24 -11.33 3.27
CA ALA A 22 -2.38 -11.46 4.43
C ALA A 22 -1.24 -10.42 4.43
N GLY A 23 -0.72 -10.05 3.25
CA GLY A 23 0.25 -8.96 3.10
C GLY A 23 -0.32 -7.61 3.55
N ARG A 24 -1.54 -7.26 3.10
CA ARG A 24 -2.23 -6.02 3.50
C ARG A 24 -2.53 -5.97 4.99
N ASP A 25 -2.87 -7.09 5.61
CA ASP A 25 -3.13 -7.12 7.05
C ASP A 25 -1.85 -6.87 7.86
N ARG A 26 -0.72 -7.44 7.42
CA ARG A 26 0.60 -7.14 8.01
C ARG A 26 1.00 -5.69 7.80
N GLU A 27 0.84 -5.16 6.59
CA GLU A 27 1.13 -3.75 6.28
C GLU A 27 0.33 -2.82 7.20
N ARG A 28 -0.99 -3.04 7.33
CA ARG A 28 -1.84 -2.27 8.24
C ARG A 28 -1.37 -2.33 9.69
N ALA A 29 -0.89 -3.49 10.15
CA ALA A 29 -0.40 -3.65 11.52
C ALA A 29 0.90 -2.87 11.80
N ILE A 30 1.72 -2.57 10.78
CA ILE A 30 2.90 -1.69 10.90
C ILE A 30 2.45 -0.24 11.14
N GLY A 31 1.25 0.13 10.67
CA GLY A 31 0.68 1.46 10.86
C GLY A 31 1.48 2.56 10.15
N ASN A 32 2.18 2.21 9.06
CA ASN A 32 3.16 3.06 8.41
C ASN A 32 2.58 3.98 7.36
N ARG A 33 1.60 4.77 7.80
CA ARG A 33 0.77 5.62 6.96
C ARG A 33 0.21 6.81 7.71
N GLY A 34 -0.15 7.86 6.98
CA GLY A 34 -0.73 9.09 7.53
C GLY A 34 -0.59 10.29 6.58
N PRO A 35 -0.94 11.51 7.01
CA PRO A 35 -0.90 12.68 6.14
C PRO A 35 0.52 13.08 5.75
N LEU A 36 0.64 13.88 4.67
CA LEU A 36 1.88 14.58 4.35
C LEU A 36 2.10 15.72 5.35
N VAL A 37 3.16 15.62 6.15
CA VAL A 37 3.56 16.67 7.11
C VAL A 37 4.90 17.25 6.69
N LEU A 38 4.96 18.57 6.56
CA LEU A 38 6.18 19.32 6.30
C LEU A 38 6.58 20.11 7.55
N GLY A 39 7.87 20.11 7.88
CA GLY A 39 8.43 20.95 8.92
C GLY A 39 8.49 22.43 8.51
N GLU A 40 8.91 23.28 9.44
CA GLU A 40 9.01 24.74 9.22
C GLU A 40 9.97 25.13 8.09
N ASP A 41 10.93 24.25 7.76
CA ASP A 41 11.87 24.43 6.65
C ASP A 41 11.31 23.96 5.29
N GLY A 42 10.03 23.56 5.26
CA GLY A 42 9.33 23.04 4.09
C GLY A 42 9.73 21.61 3.71
N LYS A 43 10.57 20.93 4.50
CA LYS A 43 10.96 19.53 4.22
C LYS A 43 10.03 18.55 4.90
N LEU A 44 10.06 17.30 4.42
CA LEU A 44 9.31 16.21 5.01
C LEU A 44 9.66 16.03 6.49
N ASP A 45 8.65 15.81 7.32
CA ASP A 45 8.80 15.56 8.74
C ASP A 45 9.87 14.46 9.01
N PRO A 46 10.86 14.71 9.89
CA PRO A 46 11.93 13.75 10.17
C PRO A 46 11.45 12.38 10.65
N GLU A 47 10.30 12.30 11.33
CA GLU A 47 9.72 11.04 11.78
C GLU A 47 9.20 10.22 10.58
N ILE A 48 8.56 10.86 9.60
CA ILE A 48 8.14 10.20 8.36
C ILE A 48 9.37 9.62 7.64
N LEU A 49 10.47 10.38 7.57
CA LEU A 49 11.73 9.91 7.01
C LEU A 49 12.35 8.76 7.81
N HIS A 50 12.24 8.78 9.14
CA HIS A 50 12.72 7.71 10.00
C HIS A 50 11.97 6.40 9.73
N ARG A 51 10.64 6.45 9.75
CA ARG A 51 9.77 5.29 9.51
C ARG A 51 9.91 4.74 8.09
N PHE A 52 10.09 5.60 7.10
CA PHE A 52 10.43 5.18 5.74
C PHE A 52 11.72 4.36 5.70
N ARG A 53 12.77 4.80 6.40
CA ARG A 53 14.05 4.08 6.45
C ARG A 53 13.95 2.77 7.23
N GLU A 54 13.16 2.74 8.31
CA GLU A 54 12.97 1.53 9.13
C GLU A 54 12.21 0.44 8.37
N HIS A 55 11.09 0.80 7.73
CA HIS A 55 10.18 -0.17 7.13
C HIS A 55 10.34 -0.31 5.62
N GLY A 56 11.08 0.59 4.96
CA GLY A 56 11.31 0.60 3.51
C GLY A 56 10.17 1.20 2.69
N PHE A 57 9.11 1.71 3.34
CA PHE A 57 7.97 2.38 2.71
C PHE A 57 7.35 3.40 3.67
N TYR A 58 6.42 4.24 3.20
CA TYR A 58 5.47 5.01 4.00
C TYR A 58 4.29 5.35 3.09
N ILE A 59 3.05 5.16 3.53
CA ILE A 59 1.87 5.43 2.70
C ILE A 59 1.26 6.77 3.13
N PHE A 60 1.31 7.75 2.24
CA PHE A 60 0.58 8.99 2.49
C PHE A 60 -0.92 8.79 2.27
N GLU A 61 -1.72 9.36 3.16
CA GLU A 61 -3.17 9.41 3.08
C GLU A 61 -3.66 10.83 2.86
N ASP A 62 -4.82 10.96 2.21
CA ASP A 62 -5.53 12.23 2.04
C ASP A 62 -4.69 13.36 1.41
N VAL A 63 -3.73 13.00 0.53
CA VAL A 63 -2.86 13.97 -0.17
C VAL A 63 -3.56 14.60 -1.36
N ILE A 64 -4.42 13.84 -2.04
CA ILE A 64 -5.11 14.23 -3.27
C ILE A 64 -6.60 14.30 -2.97
N ASP A 65 -7.26 15.36 -3.41
CA ASP A 65 -8.71 15.53 -3.22
C ASP A 65 -9.49 14.45 -3.98
N PRO A 66 -10.65 13.97 -3.47
CA PRO A 66 -11.45 12.98 -4.17
C PRO A 66 -11.87 13.36 -5.60
N ASN A 67 -12.06 14.66 -5.90
CA ASN A 67 -12.39 15.11 -7.25
C ASN A 67 -11.17 14.99 -8.17
N GLU A 68 -9.99 15.38 -7.69
CA GLU A 68 -8.75 15.22 -8.44
C GLU A 68 -8.45 13.73 -8.70
N ILE A 69 -8.74 12.84 -7.74
CA ILE A 69 -8.67 11.38 -7.95
C ILE A 69 -9.65 10.93 -9.05
N ALA A 70 -10.86 11.49 -9.08
CA ALA A 70 -11.85 11.15 -10.10
C ALA A 70 -11.39 11.58 -11.50
N ASP A 71 -10.85 12.80 -11.61
CA ASP A 71 -10.30 13.33 -12.86
C ASP A 71 -9.11 12.47 -13.35
N LEU A 72 -8.16 12.16 -12.47
CA LEU A 72 -7.02 11.27 -12.79
C LEU A 72 -7.46 9.89 -13.28
N ARG A 73 -8.57 9.36 -12.76
CA ARG A 73 -9.13 8.06 -13.20
C ARG A 73 -9.80 8.15 -14.56
N ALA A 74 -10.43 9.29 -14.88
CA ALA A 74 -11.01 9.51 -16.20
C ALA A 74 -9.91 9.56 -17.26
N ASP A 75 -8.85 10.33 -17.00
CA ASP A 75 -7.69 10.47 -17.90
C ASP A 75 -6.99 9.12 -18.16
N ALA A 76 -6.83 8.27 -17.14
CA ALA A 76 -6.17 6.98 -17.28
C ALA A 76 -6.96 5.93 -18.08
N LEU A 77 -8.24 6.20 -18.37
CA LEU A 77 -9.12 5.33 -19.15
C LEU A 77 -9.22 5.73 -20.63
N GLU A 78 -8.66 6.88 -21.01
CA GLU A 78 -8.48 7.30 -22.42
C GLU A 78 -7.30 6.60 -23.10
#